data_AF-A0A7X2MU68-F1
#
_entry.id   AF-A0A7X2MU68-F1
#
_cell.length_a   1.000
_cell.length_b   1.000
_cell.length_c   1.000
_cell.angle_alpha   90.00
_cell.angle_beta   90.00
_cell.angle_gamma   90.00
#
_symmetry.space_group_name_H-M   'P 1'
#
loop_
_entity.id
_entity.type
_entity.pdbx_description
1 polymer ?
#
loop_
_entity_poly.entity_id
_entity_poly.type
_entity_poly.pdbx_seq_one_letter_code
_entity_poly.pdbx_strand_id
1 'polypeptide(L)'
;QAVRPVEVVTGEMWLKAADTLRRVAALGEQAGRVFTLENLNLAVDHPGTPFARAADTLALVEAVNSPALKMNLDLYHAQIGEGNLIELIRR
;
A
#
# COMPACT_ATOMS: atom_id res chain seq x y z
N GLN A 1 11.67 -4.08 12.85
CA GLN A 1 12.08 -2.68 13.08
C GLN A 1 10.82 -1.85 13.18
N ALA A 2 10.70 -0.94 14.14
CA ALA A 2 9.53 -0.05 14.22
C ALA A 2 9.50 0.89 13.02
N VAL A 3 8.30 1.24 12.53
CA VAL A 3 8.12 2.23 11.46
C VAL A 3 8.65 3.58 11.96
N ARG A 4 9.43 4.27 11.13
CA ARG A 4 9.81 5.67 11.38
C ARG A 4 8.67 6.57 10.90
N PRO A 5 7.99 7.31 11.79
CA PRO A 5 6.89 8.16 11.39
C PRO A 5 7.33 9.25 10.41
N VAL A 6 6.49 9.54 9.41
CA VAL A 6 6.63 10.65 8.48
C VAL A 6 5.30 11.39 8.33
N GLU A 7 5.37 12.71 8.12
CA GLU A 7 4.18 13.51 7.80
C GLU A 7 3.94 13.59 6.29
N VAL A 8 5.02 13.54 5.50
CA VAL A 8 4.98 13.69 4.05
C VAL A 8 5.80 12.57 3.40
N VAL A 9 5.18 11.86 2.46
CA VAL A 9 5.86 10.93 1.57
C VAL A 9 6.58 11.73 0.48
N THR A 10 7.91 11.55 0.38
CA THR A 10 8.71 12.23 -0.64
C THR A 10 8.77 11.43 -1.94
N GLY A 11 9.18 12.09 -3.03
CA GLY A 11 9.42 11.40 -4.31
C GLY A 11 10.49 10.31 -4.21
N GLU A 12 11.53 10.52 -3.40
CA GLU A 12 12.55 9.50 -3.14
C GLU A 12 11.95 8.26 -2.45
N MET A 13 11.07 8.47 -1.46
CA MET A 13 10.36 7.37 -0.81
C MET A 13 9.49 6.61 -1.80
N TRP A 14 8.78 7.32 -2.70
CA TRP A 14 7.94 6.70 -3.71
C TRP A 14 8.75 5.83 -4.67
N LEU A 15 9.85 6.37 -5.21
CA LEU A 15 10.75 5.62 -6.09
C LEU A 15 11.30 4.37 -5.40
N LYS A 16 11.69 4.51 -4.13
CA LYS A 16 12.22 3.39 -3.34
C LYS A 16 11.17 2.33 -3.05
N ALA A 17 9.95 2.73 -2.71
CA ALA A 17 8.82 1.83 -2.48
C ALA A 17 8.48 1.05 -3.75
N ALA A 18 8.33 1.74 -4.89
CA ALA A 18 8.04 1.11 -6.17
C ALA A 18 9.13 0.11 -6.60
N ASP A 19 10.42 0.48 -6.47
CA ASP A 19 11.54 -0.45 -6.74
C ASP A 19 11.50 -1.68 -5.84
N THR A 20 11.25 -1.48 -4.54
CA THR A 20 11.15 -2.57 -3.58
C THR A 20 9.99 -3.51 -3.92
N LEU A 21 8.83 -2.96 -4.25
CA LEU A 21 7.65 -3.74 -4.62
C LEU A 21 7.82 -4.49 -5.94
N ARG A 22 8.55 -3.95 -6.93
CA ARG A 22 8.93 -4.71 -8.14
C ARG A 22 9.77 -5.94 -7.79
N ARG A 23 10.70 -5.82 -6.85
CA ARG A 23 11.51 -6.95 -6.38
C ARG A 23 10.66 -7.98 -5.62
N VAL A 24 9.71 -7.53 -4.81
CA VAL A 24 8.73 -8.41 -4.14
C VAL A 24 7.86 -9.14 -5.16
N ALA A 25 7.37 -8.44 -6.19
CA ALA A 25 6.58 -9.04 -7.26
C ALA A 25 7.38 -10.11 -8.01
N ALA A 26 8.63 -9.83 -8.38
CA ALA A 26 9.52 -10.81 -9.03
C ALA A 26 9.74 -12.06 -8.15
N LEU A 27 9.88 -11.89 -6.82
CA LEU A 27 9.94 -13.01 -5.89
C LEU A 27 8.63 -13.82 -5.89
N GLY A 28 7.48 -13.15 -5.96
CA GLY A 28 6.17 -13.79 -6.07
C GLY A 28 6.04 -14.62 -7.34
N GLU A 29 6.45 -14.07 -8.49
CA GLU A 29 6.45 -14.77 -9.78
C GLU A 29 7.31 -16.03 -9.74
N GLN A 30 8.53 -15.94 -9.21
CA GLN A 30 9.44 -17.09 -9.06
C GLN A 30 8.88 -18.17 -8.13
N ALA A 31 8.20 -17.77 -7.05
CA ALA A 31 7.63 -18.67 -6.07
C ALA A 31 6.24 -19.20 -6.44
N GLY A 32 5.63 -18.70 -7.52
CA GLY A 32 4.22 -18.96 -7.85
C GLY A 32 3.26 -18.45 -6.78
N ARG A 33 3.56 -17.31 -6.15
CA ARG A 33 2.79 -16.69 -5.06
C ARG A 33 2.38 -15.26 -5.40
N VAL A 34 1.30 -14.81 -4.75
CA VAL A 34 0.86 -13.42 -4.80
C VAL A 34 1.12 -12.78 -3.44
N PHE A 35 1.84 -11.65 -3.43
CA PHE A 35 1.99 -10.80 -2.26
C PHE A 35 0.90 -9.73 -2.25
N THR A 36 0.49 -9.31 -1.06
CA THR A 36 -0.48 -8.25 -0.88
C THR A 36 0.13 -7.04 -0.17
N LEU A 37 -0.18 -5.84 -0.67
CA LEU A 37 0.11 -4.57 -0.01
C LEU A 37 -1.16 -4.07 0.67
N GLU A 38 -1.13 -3.92 1.99
CA GLU A 38 -2.27 -3.55 2.82
C GLU A 38 -2.31 -2.04 3.09
N ASN A 39 -3.51 -1.45 3.03
CA ASN A 39 -3.74 -0.09 3.52
C ASN A 39 -4.02 -0.08 5.03
N LEU A 40 -3.62 1.01 5.67
CA LEU A 40 -3.63 1.22 7.11
C LEU A 40 -4.32 2.56 7.45
N ASN A 41 -4.72 2.76 8.71
CA ASN A 41 -5.22 4.05 9.17
C ASN A 41 -4.14 4.81 9.96
N LEU A 42 -4.02 6.11 9.68
CA LEU A 42 -3.10 7.00 10.41
C LEU A 42 -3.69 7.53 11.71
N ALA A 43 -5.02 7.52 11.83
CA ALA A 43 -5.73 8.22 12.90
C ALA A 43 -5.75 7.45 14.23
N VAL A 44 -5.72 6.12 14.18
CA VAL A 44 -5.89 5.26 15.37
C VAL A 44 -4.68 4.35 15.56
N ASP A 45 -4.37 3.51 14.57
CA ASP A 45 -3.47 2.37 14.78
C ASP A 45 -2.05 2.60 14.27
N HIS A 46 -1.89 3.34 13.17
CA HIS A 46 -0.60 3.49 12.48
C HIS A 46 -0.15 4.94 12.26
N PRO A 47 -0.10 5.82 13.30
CA PRO A 47 0.32 7.20 13.16
C PRO A 47 1.67 7.36 12.42
N GLY A 48 1.67 8.21 11.39
CA GLY A 48 2.85 8.54 10.59
C GLY A 48 3.40 7.42 9.72
N THR A 49 2.65 6.33 9.49
CA THR A 49 3.10 5.27 8.58
C THR A 49 3.06 5.74 7.13
N PRO A 50 4.17 5.67 6.36
CA PRO A 50 4.16 6.07 4.96
C PRO A 50 3.31 5.11 4.12
N PHE A 51 2.67 5.65 3.08
CA PHE A 51 1.81 4.88 2.17
C PHE A 51 0.68 4.11 2.87
N ALA A 52 0.12 4.68 3.94
CA ALA A 52 -0.96 4.04 4.69
C ALA A 52 -2.29 4.05 3.94
N ARG A 53 -2.61 5.10 3.20
CA ARG A 53 -3.94 5.24 2.60
C ARG A 53 -4.17 4.23 1.47
N ALA A 54 -5.40 3.80 1.30
CA ALA A 54 -5.85 2.94 0.20
C ALA A 54 -5.49 3.56 -1.15
N ALA A 55 -5.64 4.88 -1.30
CA ALA A 55 -5.18 5.58 -2.51
C ALA A 55 -3.68 5.43 -2.77
N ASP A 56 -2.84 5.47 -1.73
CA ASP A 56 -1.39 5.37 -1.84
C ASP A 56 -0.97 3.94 -2.22
N THR A 57 -1.53 2.95 -1.54
CA THR A 57 -1.23 1.53 -1.80
C THR A 57 -1.72 1.10 -3.17
N LEU A 58 -2.91 1.55 -3.59
CA LEU A 58 -3.45 1.28 -4.92
C LEU A 58 -2.53 1.85 -6.00
N ALA A 59 -2.11 3.12 -5.87
CA ALA A 59 -1.21 3.76 -6.82
C ALA A 59 0.14 3.02 -6.95
N LEU A 60 0.68 2.51 -5.84
CA LEU A 60 1.91 1.69 -5.87
C LEU A 60 1.71 0.34 -6.58
N VAL A 61 0.61 -0.35 -6.29
CA VAL A 61 0.30 -1.64 -6.93
C VAL A 61 0.07 -1.45 -8.44
N GLU A 62 -0.67 -0.42 -8.84
CA GLU A 62 -0.86 -0.03 -10.25
C GLU A 62 0.46 0.31 -10.94
N ALA A 63 1.37 1.03 -10.27
CA ALA A 63 2.67 1.42 -10.84
C ALA A 63 3.65 0.23 -10.99
N VAL A 64 3.49 -0.81 -10.19
CA VAL A 64 4.26 -2.05 -10.30
C VAL A 64 3.69 -2.97 -11.39
N ASN A 65 2.36 -3.03 -11.52
CA ASN A 65 1.63 -3.73 -12.58
C ASN A 65 2.09 -5.19 -12.80
N SER A 66 2.21 -5.98 -11.72
CA SER A 66 2.51 -7.42 -11.81
C SER A 66 1.32 -8.25 -11.30
N PRO A 67 1.03 -9.42 -11.90
CA PRO A 67 0.01 -10.32 -11.37
C PRO A 67 0.37 -10.89 -9.98
N ALA A 68 1.65 -10.89 -9.60
CA ALA A 68 2.14 -11.41 -8.32
C ALA A 68 2.13 -10.39 -7.18
N LEU A 69 1.66 -9.16 -7.42
CA LEU A 69 1.45 -8.15 -6.39
C LEU A 69 0.03 -7.59 -6.49
N LYS A 70 -0.72 -7.64 -5.39
CA LYS A 70 -2.09 -7.12 -5.30
C LYS A 70 -2.24 -6.22 -4.09
N MET A 71 -3.34 -5.48 -4.03
CA MET A 71 -3.73 -4.74 -2.85
C MET A 71 -4.59 -5.64 -1.94
N ASN A 72 -4.33 -5.63 -0.63
CA ASN A 72 -5.30 -6.05 0.37
C ASN A 72 -6.07 -4.80 0.82
N LEU A 73 -7.29 -4.62 0.32
CA LEU A 73 -8.13 -3.51 0.75
C LEU A 73 -8.77 -3.84 2.09
N ASP A 74 -8.16 -3.36 3.18
CA ASP A 74 -8.72 -3.43 4.51
C ASP A 74 -9.75 -2.29 4.71
N LEU A 75 -11.03 -2.69 4.79
CA LEU A 75 -12.15 -1.76 4.93
C LEU A 75 -12.23 -1.11 6.31
N TYR A 76 -11.68 -1.74 7.35
CA TYR A 76 -11.61 -1.15 8.69
C TYR A 76 -10.67 0.05 8.67
N HIS A 77 -9.46 -0.14 8.13
CA HIS A 77 -8.49 0.94 8.00
C HIS A 77 -8.99 2.04 7.05
N ALA A 78 -9.58 1.67 5.91
CA ALA A 78 -10.13 2.62 4.95
C ALA A 78 -11.29 3.43 5.55
N GLN A 79 -12.16 2.83 6.36
CA GLN A 79 -13.29 3.55 6.97
C GLN A 79 -12.81 4.62 7.96
N ILE A 80 -11.76 4.33 8.71
CA ILE A 80 -11.17 5.26 9.67
C ILE A 80 -10.39 6.36 8.96
N GLY A 81 -9.58 5.99 7.94
CA GLY A 81 -8.65 6.92 7.29
C GLY A 81 -9.24 7.78 6.17
N GLU A 82 -10.21 7.25 5.43
CA GLU A 82 -10.69 7.85 4.16
C GLU A 82 -12.22 7.93 4.07
N GLY A 83 -12.94 6.97 4.66
CA GLY A 83 -14.39 6.88 4.56
C GLY A 83 -14.85 6.58 3.12
N ASN A 84 -16.13 6.87 2.84
CA ASN A 84 -16.79 6.62 1.55
C ASN A 84 -16.42 5.28 0.89
N LEU A 85 -16.54 4.19 1.65
CA LEU A 85 -16.14 2.84 1.23
C LEU A 85 -16.80 2.38 -0.08
N ILE A 86 -18.03 2.81 -0.32
CA ILE A 86 -18.80 2.44 -1.52
C ILE A 86 -18.07 2.92 -2.79
N GLU A 87 -17.55 4.13 -2.79
CA GLU A 87 -16.78 4.64 -3.94
C GLU A 87 -15.40 3.98 -4.00
N LEU A 88 -14.79 3.70 -2.85
CA LEU A 88 -13.47 3.06 -2.80
C LEU A 88 -13.47 1.65 -3.43
N ILE A 89 -14.51 0.84 -3.16
CA ILE A 89 -14.60 -0.53 -3.71
C ILE A 89 -14.99 -0.60 -5.19
N ARG A 90 -15.35 0.53 -5.81
CA ARG A 90 -15.75 0.60 -7.24
C ARG A 90 -14.57 0.89 -8.17
N ARG A 91 -13.43 1.33 -7.62
CA ARG A 91 -12.20 1.53 -8.38
C ARG A 91 -11.54 0.20 -8.69
#